data_AF-A0A350UN46-F1
#
_entry.id   AF-A0A350UN46-F1
#
_cell.length_a   1.000
_cell.length_b   1.000
_cell.length_c   1.000
_cell.angle_alpha   90.00
_cell.angle_beta   90.00
_cell.angle_gamma   90.00
#
_symmetry.space_group_name_H-M   'P 1'
#
loop_
_entity.id
_entity.type
_entity.pdbx_description
1 polymer ?
#
loop_
_entity_poly.entity_id
_entity_poly.type
_entity_poly.pdbx_seq_one_letter_code
_entity_poly.pdbx_strand_id
1 'polypeptide(L)'
;MSQAVLEYSNRGCGRTIWGRKDEEYVADFLLVSRRHLNPDEYQVFRYHFLLGADYTLCCKRLGMEKGVFYHMVYRIMRRLGRVYRELKPYALYPLDEYFNGRTENEIPATARMSLVPVRPIQRSLHEQLNVPVRKAA
;
A
#
# COMPACT_ATOMS: atom_id res chain seq x y z
N MET A 1 1.66 -15.58 7.76
CA MET A 1 1.37 -15.09 6.40
C MET A 1 -0.11 -14.81 6.33
N SER A 2 -0.51 -13.71 5.71
CA SER A 2 -1.91 -13.36 5.53
C SER A 2 -2.60 -14.35 4.59
N GLN A 3 -3.92 -14.45 4.72
CA GLN A 3 -4.74 -15.29 3.86
C GLN A 3 -4.90 -14.62 2.49
N ALA A 4 -4.82 -15.41 1.41
CA ALA A 4 -5.14 -14.88 0.08
C ALA A 4 -6.61 -14.47 0.03
N VAL A 5 -6.88 -13.25 -0.45
CA VAL A 5 -8.22 -12.68 -0.52
C VAL A 5 -8.62 -12.59 -1.99
N LEU A 6 -9.88 -12.95 -2.27
CA LEU A 6 -10.44 -12.87 -3.60
C LEU A 6 -10.91 -11.45 -3.86
N GLU A 7 -10.37 -10.82 -4.88
CA GLU A 7 -10.71 -9.45 -5.26
C GLU A 7 -11.51 -9.43 -6.54
N TYR A 8 -12.57 -8.62 -6.59
CA TYR A 8 -13.28 -8.36 -7.83
C TYR A 8 -13.31 -6.86 -8.11
N SER A 9 -13.00 -6.48 -9.35
CA SER A 9 -13.08 -5.10 -9.83
C SER A 9 -14.37 -4.86 -10.61
N ASN A 10 -15.02 -3.74 -10.35
CA ASN A 10 -16.26 -3.38 -11.02
C ASN A 10 -16.06 -2.86 -12.45
N ARG A 11 -14.88 -2.31 -12.76
CA ARG A 11 -14.66 -1.53 -13.99
C ARG A 11 -13.98 -2.28 -15.15
N GLY A 12 -13.79 -3.60 -15.04
CA GLY A 12 -13.10 -4.39 -16.06
C GLY A 12 -13.61 -5.82 -16.14
N CYS A 13 -14.82 -6.01 -16.68
CA CYS A 13 -15.35 -7.33 -17.04
C CYS A 13 -15.54 -8.33 -15.88
N GLY A 14 -15.69 -7.86 -14.63
CA GLY A 14 -15.94 -8.73 -13.47
C GLY A 14 -14.81 -9.72 -13.17
N ARG A 15 -13.57 -9.40 -13.59
CA ARG A 15 -12.42 -10.27 -13.36
C ARG A 15 -12.14 -10.37 -11.87
N THR A 16 -12.15 -11.61 -11.39
CA THR A 16 -11.82 -11.96 -10.02
C THR A 16 -10.35 -12.40 -9.96
N ILE A 17 -9.57 -11.82 -9.08
CA ILE A 17 -8.13 -12.07 -8.94
C ILE A 17 -7.85 -12.44 -7.48
N TRP A 18 -7.01 -13.45 -7.28
CA TRP A 18 -6.49 -13.79 -5.97
C TRP A 18 -5.24 -12.98 -5.68
N GLY A 19 -5.27 -12.19 -4.61
CA GLY A 19 -4.16 -11.33 -4.22
C GLY A 19 -3.82 -11.46 -2.74
N ARG A 20 -2.65 -10.92 -2.38
CA ARG A 20 -2.15 -10.83 -1.00
C ARG A 20 -1.75 -9.39 -0.73
N LYS A 21 -2.75 -8.49 -0.73
CA LYS A 21 -2.50 -7.05 -0.67
C LYS A 21 -1.71 -6.59 0.55
N ASP A 22 -1.85 -7.29 1.68
CA ASP A 22 -1.08 -6.94 2.88
C ASP A 22 0.41 -7.23 2.67
N GLU A 23 0.78 -8.37 2.11
CA GLU A 23 2.16 -8.67 1.74
C GLU A 23 2.68 -7.79 0.60
N GLU A 24 1.84 -7.50 -0.40
CA GLU A 24 2.19 -6.61 -1.51
C GLU A 24 2.51 -5.20 -0.99
N TYR A 25 1.67 -4.66 -0.09
CA TYR A 25 1.89 -3.38 0.55
C TYR A 25 3.19 -3.36 1.35
N VAL A 26 3.45 -4.40 2.15
CA VAL A 26 4.68 -4.51 2.94
C VAL A 26 5.90 -4.58 2.03
N ALA A 27 5.84 -5.35 0.94
CA ALA A 27 6.92 -5.47 -0.02
C ALA A 27 7.23 -4.12 -0.69
N ASP A 28 6.21 -3.41 -1.16
CA ASP A 28 6.35 -2.09 -1.79
C ASP A 28 6.89 -1.06 -0.80
N PHE A 29 6.34 -1.02 0.42
CA PHE A 29 6.78 -0.12 1.47
C PHE A 29 8.27 -0.31 1.80
N LEU A 30 8.70 -1.56 1.98
CA LEU A 30 10.10 -1.88 2.26
C LEU A 30 11.01 -1.57 1.08
N LEU A 31 10.58 -1.90 -0.14
CA LEU A 31 11.35 -1.67 -1.36
C LEU A 31 11.56 -0.18 -1.63
N VAL A 32 10.48 0.62 -1.55
CA VAL A 32 10.52 2.07 -1.74
C VAL A 32 11.38 2.72 -0.65
N SER A 33 11.17 2.35 0.61
CA SER A 33 11.98 2.86 1.73
C SER A 33 13.47 2.64 1.48
N ARG A 34 13.86 1.44 1.05
CA ARG A 34 15.26 1.09 0.81
C ARG A 34 15.87 1.81 -0.39
N ARG A 35 15.08 2.12 -1.42
CA ARG A 35 15.56 2.83 -2.62
C ARG A 35 15.79 4.32 -2.39
N HIS A 36 14.98 4.94 -1.53
CA HIS A 36 15.01 6.40 -1.34
C HIS A 36 15.78 6.87 -0.12
N LEU A 37 16.11 5.97 0.81
CA LEU A 37 16.93 6.29 1.98
C LEU A 37 18.41 6.03 1.71
N ASN A 38 19.25 6.89 2.29
CA ASN A 38 20.69 6.62 2.36
C ASN A 38 20.97 5.42 3.27
N PRO A 39 22.13 4.74 3.15
CA PRO A 39 22.47 3.59 4.00
C PRO A 39 22.34 3.87 5.51
N ASP A 40 22.81 5.03 5.96
CA ASP A 40 22.76 5.41 7.39
C ASP A 40 21.32 5.70 7.84
N GLU A 41 20.56 6.41 7.01
CA GLU A 41 19.14 6.67 7.23
C GLU A 41 18.34 5.37 7.28
N TYR A 42 18.68 4.41 6.41
CA TYR A 42 18.03 3.11 6.36
C TYR A 42 18.32 2.26 7.61
N GLN A 43 19.53 2.34 8.18
CA GLN A 43 19.83 1.67 9.45
C GLN A 43 18.97 2.21 10.58
N VAL A 44 18.90 3.55 10.74
CA VAL A 44 18.03 4.19 11.73
C VAL A 44 16.57 3.79 11.49
N PHE A 45 16.12 3.82 10.23
CA PHE A 45 14.77 3.43 9.86
C PHE A 45 14.45 1.99 10.27
N ARG A 46 15.37 1.05 9.97
CA ARG A 46 15.21 -0.37 10.30
C ARG A 46 15.13 -0.61 11.80
N TYR A 47 16.02 -0.02 12.60
CA TYR A 47 16.01 -0.23 14.05
C TYR A 47 14.77 0.41 14.70
N HIS A 48 14.45 1.64 14.34
CA HIS A 48 13.38 2.37 15.01
C HIS A 48 11.98 1.96 14.53
N PHE A 49 11.73 1.92 13.22
CA PHE A 49 10.39 1.69 12.69
C PHE A 49 10.07 0.21 12.44
N LEU A 50 11.03 -0.58 11.94
CA LEU A 50 10.76 -2.00 11.61
C LEU A 50 10.93 -2.92 12.82
N LEU A 51 11.93 -2.67 13.66
CA LEU A 51 12.21 -3.48 14.85
C LEU A 51 11.60 -2.89 16.13
N GLY A 52 11.11 -1.65 16.11
CA GLY A 52 10.50 -1.00 17.27
C GLY A 52 11.48 -0.67 18.39
N ALA A 53 12.77 -0.50 18.09
CA ALA A 53 13.76 -0.17 19.09
C ALA A 53 13.59 1.25 19.63
N ASP A 54 13.74 1.40 20.95
CA ASP A 54 13.79 2.70 21.60
C ASP A 54 15.00 3.52 21.13
N TYR A 55 14.86 4.84 21.23
CA TYR A 55 15.91 5.79 20.85
C TYR A 55 17.22 5.53 21.62
N THR A 56 17.14 5.11 22.88
CA THR A 56 18.32 4.80 23.72
C THR A 56 19.12 3.63 23.16
N LEU A 57 18.45 2.59 22.69
CA LEU A 57 19.07 1.41 22.10
C LEU A 57 19.65 1.72 20.72
N CYS A 58 18.93 2.54 19.93
CA CYS A 58 19.41 3.03 18.64
C CYS A 58 20.68 3.88 18.80
N CYS A 59 20.71 4.82 19.75
CA CYS A 59 21.87 5.67 20.05
C CYS A 59 23.08 4.83 20.48
N LYS A 60 22.89 3.85 21.37
CA LYS A 60 23.97 2.94 21.81
C LYS A 60 24.52 2.09 20.67
N ARG A 61 23.66 1.59 19.79
CA ARG A 61 24.06 0.68 18.71
C ARG A 61 24.69 1.39 17.52
N LEU A 62 24.22 2.60 17.19
CA LEU A 62 24.70 3.38 16.06
C LEU A 62 25.74 4.44 16.44
N GLY A 63 26.04 4.59 17.74
CA GLY A 63 27.01 5.58 18.23
C GLY A 63 26.57 7.03 17.99
N MET A 64 25.26 7.30 18.10
CA MET A 64 24.68 8.62 17.81
C MET A 64 24.19 9.31 19.07
N GLU A 65 24.23 10.64 19.07
CA GLU A 65 23.61 11.45 20.14
C GLU A 65 22.10 11.55 19.97
N LYS A 66 21.40 11.76 21.09
CA LYS A 66 19.92 11.88 21.13
C LYS A 66 19.39 12.93 20.15
N GLY A 67 20.02 14.11 20.09
CA GLY A 67 19.58 15.19 19.20
C GLY A 67 19.69 14.82 17.73
N VAL A 68 20.84 14.25 17.34
CA VAL A 68 21.11 13.80 15.96
C VAL A 68 20.11 12.72 15.54
N PHE A 69 19.78 11.78 16.44
CA PHE A 69 18.79 10.75 16.18
C PHE A 69 17.41 11.31 15.81
N TYR A 70 16.87 12.24 16.60
CA TYR A 70 15.56 12.83 16.29
C TYR A 70 15.58 13.64 14.99
N HIS A 71 16.66 14.38 14.72
CA HIS A 71 16.82 15.07 13.45
C HIS A 71 16.83 14.11 12.26
N MET A 72 17.49 12.96 12.39
CA MET A 72 17.44 11.91 11.36
C MET A 72 16.03 11.36 11.19
N VAL A 73 15.33 11.05 12.27
CA VAL A 73 13.95 10.53 12.23
C VAL A 73 13.01 11.52 11.52
N TYR A 74 13.10 12.81 11.84
CA TYR A 74 12.30 13.84 11.16
C TYR A 74 12.62 13.94 9.65
N ARG A 75 13.90 13.84 9.27
CA ARG A 75 14.32 13.84 7.86
C ARG A 75 13.77 12.62 7.11
N ILE A 76 13.87 11.44 7.73
CA ILE A 76 13.35 10.19 7.17
C ILE A 76 11.84 10.30 6.94
N MET A 77 11.07 10.69 7.96
CA MET A 77 9.61 10.81 7.86
C MET A 77 9.21 11.83 6.78
N ARG A 78 9.86 12.99 6.74
CA ARG A 78 9.60 14.01 5.72
C ARG A 78 9.87 13.50 4.30
N ARG A 79 11.00 12.81 4.10
CA ARG A 79 11.39 12.28 2.79
C ARG A 79 10.46 11.17 2.35
N LEU A 80 10.22 10.17 3.19
CA LEU A 80 9.35 9.03 2.87
C LEU A 80 7.90 9.46 2.66
N GLY A 81 7.36 10.33 3.52
CA GLY A 81 5.98 10.81 3.38
C GLY A 81 5.74 11.51 2.04
N ARG A 82 6.71 12.29 1.55
CA ARG A 82 6.65 12.90 0.23
C ARG A 82 6.69 11.85 -0.89
N VAL A 83 7.64 10.92 -0.81
CA VAL A 83 7.81 9.85 -1.82
C VAL A 83 6.55 8.98 -1.92
N TYR A 84 5.97 8.54 -0.80
CA TYR A 84 4.78 7.69 -0.79
C TYR A 84 3.58 8.32 -1.48
N ARG A 85 3.46 9.65 -1.41
CA ARG A 85 2.41 10.40 -2.08
C ARG A 85 2.70 10.68 -3.55
N GLU A 86 3.96 10.96 -3.90
CA GLU A 86 4.35 11.37 -5.26
C GLU A 86 4.61 10.20 -6.21
N LEU A 87 4.67 8.95 -5.71
CA LEU A 87 4.90 7.76 -6.52
C LEU A 87 3.82 7.58 -7.60
N LYS A 88 4.30 7.32 -8.82
CA LYS A 88 3.48 6.97 -10.00
C LYS A 88 4.06 5.69 -10.62
N PRO A 89 3.21 4.78 -11.14
CA PRO A 89 1.77 4.89 -11.35
C PRO A 89 0.91 4.61 -10.10
N TYR A 90 1.43 3.94 -9.08
CA TYR A 90 0.69 3.61 -7.85
C TYR A 90 1.30 4.32 -6.65
N ALA A 91 0.51 5.18 -5.98
CA ALA A 91 0.93 5.86 -4.76
C ALA A 91 0.68 4.93 -3.56
N LEU A 92 1.58 4.94 -2.57
CA LEU A 92 1.41 4.18 -1.32
C LEU A 92 0.51 4.91 -0.32
N TYR A 93 0.37 6.23 -0.48
CA TYR A 93 -0.47 7.07 0.35
C TYR A 93 -1.31 8.01 -0.54
N PRO A 94 -2.63 8.14 -0.31
CA PRO A 94 -3.42 7.57 0.77
C PRO A 94 -3.71 6.06 0.62
N LEU A 95 -3.92 5.36 1.75
CA LEU A 95 -4.13 3.89 1.76
C LEU A 95 -5.36 3.45 0.98
N ASP A 96 -6.39 4.30 0.96
CA ASP A 96 -7.63 4.04 0.22
C ASP A 96 -7.35 3.82 -1.27
N GLU A 97 -6.50 4.66 -1.88
CA GLU A 97 -6.12 4.54 -3.29
C GLU A 97 -5.27 3.30 -3.58
N TYR A 98 -4.36 2.92 -2.67
CA TYR A 98 -3.51 1.73 -2.85
C TYR A 98 -4.35 0.44 -2.78
N PHE A 99 -5.19 0.31 -1.76
CA PHE A 99 -5.95 -0.91 -1.53
C PHE A 99 -7.20 -1.03 -2.38
N ASN A 100 -7.88 0.08 -2.69
CA ASN A 100 -9.12 0.03 -3.45
C ASN A 100 -8.92 0.34 -4.93
N GLY A 101 -7.73 0.81 -5.35
CA GLY A 101 -7.45 1.17 -6.73
C GLY A 101 -7.94 2.58 -7.06
N ARG A 102 -7.33 3.22 -8.07
CA ARG A 102 -7.68 4.59 -8.47
C ARG A 102 -9.06 4.67 -9.11
N THR A 103 -9.90 5.54 -8.57
CA THR A 103 -11.17 5.97 -9.19
C THR A 103 -10.96 6.75 -10.49
N GLU A 104 -9.75 7.31 -10.69
CA GLU A 104 -9.29 8.09 -11.84
C GLU A 104 -8.89 7.26 -13.07
N ASN A 105 -9.16 5.96 -13.12
CA ASN A 105 -9.20 5.29 -14.42
C ASN A 105 -10.36 5.91 -15.21
N GLU A 106 -10.04 7.00 -15.91
CA GLU A 106 -10.89 7.63 -16.91
C GLU A 106 -11.39 6.49 -17.80
N ILE A 107 -12.70 6.28 -17.76
CA ILE A 107 -13.33 5.45 -18.78
C ILE A 107 -12.88 6.09 -20.08
N PRO A 108 -12.13 5.41 -20.97
CA PRO A 108 -11.71 6.02 -22.21
C PRO A 108 -12.98 6.55 -22.88
N ALA A 109 -13.01 7.84 -23.23
CA ALA A 109 -14.23 8.51 -23.72
C ALA A 109 -14.87 7.81 -24.94
N THR A 110 -14.14 6.87 -25.55
CA THR A 110 -14.54 6.00 -26.65
C THR A 110 -15.28 4.72 -26.23
N ALA A 111 -15.42 4.42 -24.94
CA ALA A 111 -16.16 3.27 -24.46
C ALA A 111 -17.66 3.47 -24.71
N ARG A 112 -18.17 2.90 -25.80
CA ARG A 112 -19.61 2.84 -26.07
C ARG A 112 -20.29 2.14 -24.90
N MET A 113 -21.12 2.88 -24.16
CA MET A 113 -21.98 2.31 -23.13
C MET A 113 -23.01 1.41 -23.80
N SER A 114 -22.74 0.10 -23.86
CA SER A 114 -23.75 -0.87 -24.27
C SER A 114 -24.74 -1.06 -23.12
N LEU A 115 -26.03 -0.88 -23.38
CA LEU A 115 -27.09 -1.25 -22.44
C LEU A 115 -27.04 -2.76 -22.23
N VAL A 116 -26.52 -3.19 -21.07
CA VAL A 116 -26.55 -4.59 -20.66
C VAL A 116 -27.87 -4.84 -19.94
N PRO A 117 -28.64 -5.89 -20.27
CA PRO A 117 -29.84 -6.22 -19.55
C PRO A 117 -29.50 -6.45 -18.06
N VAL A 118 -30.22 -5.74 -17.19
CA VAL A 118 -30.07 -5.87 -15.74
C VAL A 118 -30.46 -7.30 -15.37
N ARG A 119 -29.45 -8.13 -15.05
CA ARG A 119 -29.70 -9.48 -14.50
C ARG A 119 -30.42 -9.31 -13.16
N PRO A 120 -31.36 -10.22 -12.81
CA PRO A 120 -32.02 -10.18 -11.52
C PRO A 120 -30.98 -10.13 -10.40
N ILE A 121 -31.26 -9.40 -9.32
CA ILE A 121 -30.36 -9.17 -8.19
C ILE A 121 -29.87 -10.54 -7.68
N GLN A 122 -28.70 -10.97 -8.14
CA GLN A 122 -28.04 -12.15 -7.63
C GLN A 122 -27.50 -11.79 -6.25
N ARG A 123 -27.55 -12.74 -5.31
CA ARG A 123 -26.93 -12.62 -3.98
C ARG A 123 -25.51 -12.07 -4.13
N SER A 124 -25.06 -11.23 -3.21
CA SER A 124 -23.73 -10.61 -3.28
C SER A 124 -22.65 -11.70 -3.39
N LEU A 125 -21.51 -11.42 -4.05
CA LEU A 125 -20.43 -12.42 -4.17
C LEU A 125 -19.99 -12.98 -2.81
N HIS A 126 -20.08 -12.14 -1.77
CA HIS A 126 -19.80 -12.48 -0.39
C HIS A 126 -20.80 -13.50 0.21
N GLU A 127 -22.02 -13.58 -0.33
CA GLU A 127 -23.05 -14.58 0.02
C GLU A 127 -22.99 -15.82 -0.89
N GLN A 128 -22.38 -15.71 -2.07
CA GLN A 128 -22.24 -16.83 -3.02
C GLN A 128 -21.00 -17.69 -2.75
N LEU A 129 -19.95 -17.08 -2.19
CA LEU A 129 -18.65 -17.72 -1.99
C LEU A 129 -18.32 -17.80 -0.50
N ASN A 130 -17.87 -18.97 -0.03
CA ASN A 130 -17.39 -19.20 1.34
C ASN A 130 -15.94 -18.71 1.56
N VAL A 131 -15.55 -17.65 0.85
CA VAL A 131 -14.17 -17.16 0.77
C VAL A 131 -14.15 -15.69 1.22
N PRO A 132 -13.08 -15.20 1.87
CA PRO A 132 -12.92 -13.77 2.10
C PRO A 132 -12.87 -13.02 0.77
N VAL A 133 -13.87 -12.17 0.52
CA VAL A 133 -13.99 -11.38 -0.71
C VAL A 133 -13.78 -9.91 -0.38
N ARG A 134 -12.85 -9.26 -1.09
CA ARG A 134 -12.64 -7.81 -1.03
C ARG A 134 -13.14 -7.17 -2.32
N LYS A 135 -13.89 -6.09 -2.17
CA LYS A 135 -14.31 -5.27 -3.32
C LYS A 135 -13.14 -4.36 -3.70
N ALA A 136 -12.60 -4.53 -4.91
CA ALA A 136 -11.73 -3.54 -5.53
C ALA A 136 -12.61 -2.51 -6.28
N ALA A 137 -12.28 -1.22 -6.19
CA ALA A 137 -13.07 -0.14 -6.81
C ALA A 137 -13.00 -0.18 -8.35
#